data_AF-A0A7K1GU14-F1
#
_entry.id   AF-A0A7K1GU14-F1
#
_cell.length_a   1.000
_cell.length_b   1.000
_cell.length_c   1.000
_cell.angle_alpha   90.00
_cell.angle_beta   90.00
_cell.angle_gamma   90.00
#
_symmetry.space_group_name_H-M   'P 1'
#
loop_
_entity.id
_entity.type
_entity.pdbx_description
1 polymer ?
#
loop_
_entity_poly.entity_id
_entity_poly.type
_entity_poly.pdbx_seq_one_letter_code
_entity_poly.pdbx_strand_id
1 'polypeptide(L)'
;ENKIKVISKVNPVISQGARKKEDQFDFNKDADMFVCPAGHLAVRKATQGKKGDNVNQVKTYYFDVEKCKQCPLREGCYKPGAKTKSYSVSISSQTHLDQIAFEQTQEFKEQSKHRYKIEAKNAELKNVHGYDTAMSYGLTSMQMQGALAIFTVNLKRILKLL
;
A
#
# COMPACT_ATOMS: atom_id res chain seq x y z
N GLU A 1 8.66 17.54 -16.05
CA GLU A 1 7.90 16.87 -14.97
C GLU A 1 7.99 17.68 -13.70
N ASN A 2 6.85 17.99 -13.06
CA ASN A 2 6.88 18.66 -11.76
C ASN A 2 7.41 17.67 -10.72
N LYS A 3 8.52 17.99 -10.05
CA LYS A 3 9.10 17.23 -8.94
C LYS A 3 8.20 17.33 -7.70
N ILE A 4 7.01 16.74 -7.75
CA ILE A 4 6.06 16.73 -6.63
C ILE A 4 6.53 15.66 -5.64
N LYS A 5 7.00 16.09 -4.46
CA LYS A 5 7.26 15.17 -3.34
C LYS A 5 5.94 14.86 -2.64
N VAL A 6 5.52 13.60 -2.66
CA VAL A 6 4.28 13.16 -2.02
C VAL A 6 4.54 12.89 -0.53
N ILE A 7 3.94 13.71 0.35
CA ILE A 7 3.95 13.48 1.80
C ILE A 7 2.77 12.60 2.20
N SER A 8 2.80 11.34 1.76
CA SER A 8 1.84 10.31 2.15
C SER A 8 2.55 9.00 2.40
N LYS A 9 2.08 8.25 3.40
CA LYS A 9 2.56 6.90 3.68
C LYS A 9 2.11 5.95 2.58
N VAL A 10 2.98 5.04 2.17
CA VAL A 10 2.68 3.88 1.33
C VAL A 10 1.72 2.99 2.10
N ASN A 11 0.75 2.40 1.39
CA ASN A 11 -0.15 1.42 1.99
C ASN A 11 0.67 0.27 2.60
N PRO A 12 0.48 -0.07 3.89
CA PRO A 12 1.23 -1.14 4.56
C PRO A 12 1.19 -2.48 3.81
N VAL A 13 0.13 -2.78 3.06
CA VAL A 13 0.03 -4.00 2.26
C VAL A 13 1.10 -4.06 1.16
N ILE A 14 1.54 -2.90 0.64
CA ILE A 14 2.59 -2.81 -0.39
C ILE A 14 3.97 -3.02 0.23
N SER A 15 4.21 -2.54 1.44
CA SER A 15 5.53 -2.62 2.09
C SER A 15 5.72 -3.89 2.94
N GLN A 16 4.67 -4.38 3.59
CA GLN A 16 4.71 -5.48 4.56
C GLN A 16 3.94 -6.73 4.09
N GLY A 17 3.19 -6.62 2.99
CA GLY A 17 2.26 -7.66 2.55
C GLY A 17 1.01 -7.72 3.43
N ALA A 18 0.06 -8.58 3.05
CA ALA A 18 -1.18 -8.78 3.81
C ALA A 18 -1.09 -9.89 4.88
N ARG A 19 0.07 -10.58 4.99
CA ARG A 19 0.22 -11.76 5.86
C ARG A 19 0.61 -11.36 7.28
N LYS A 20 0.05 -12.05 8.26
CA LYS A 20 0.50 -11.96 9.66
C LYS A 20 1.95 -12.46 9.75
N LYS A 21 2.71 -11.93 10.71
CA LYS A 21 4.12 -12.33 10.91
C LYS A 21 4.28 -13.83 11.14
N GLU A 22 3.35 -14.44 11.87
CA GLU A 22 3.32 -15.88 12.17
C GLU A 22 3.17 -16.75 10.91
N ASP A 23 2.57 -16.22 9.85
CA ASP A 23 2.34 -16.91 8.58
C ASP A 23 3.45 -16.66 7.55
N GLN A 24 4.49 -15.88 7.91
CA GLN A 24 5.60 -15.57 7.02
C GLN A 24 6.58 -16.73 6.96
N PHE A 25 7.08 -16.98 5.76
CA PHE A 25 8.10 -17.98 5.51
C PHE A 25 9.46 -17.30 5.54
N ASP A 26 10.49 -18.02 5.99
CA ASP A 26 11.84 -17.48 6.06
C ASP A 26 12.51 -17.54 4.69
N PHE A 27 13.22 -16.48 4.32
CA PHE A 27 13.96 -16.44 3.07
C PHE A 27 15.41 -16.86 3.29
N ASN A 28 15.81 -18.00 2.72
CA ASN A 28 17.20 -18.45 2.72
C ASN A 28 17.94 -17.74 1.58
N LYS A 29 18.94 -16.92 1.93
CA LYS A 29 19.74 -16.13 0.98
C LYS A 29 20.70 -16.99 0.15
N ASP A 30 21.27 -18.03 0.73
CA ASP A 30 22.24 -18.91 0.06
C ASP A 30 21.56 -19.75 -1.02
N ALA A 31 20.33 -20.20 -0.74
CA ALA A 31 19.52 -20.97 -1.70
C ALA A 31 18.67 -20.07 -2.63
N ASP A 32 18.50 -18.78 -2.31
CA ASP A 32 17.53 -17.87 -2.95
C ASP A 32 16.12 -18.51 -3.05
N MET A 33 15.68 -19.13 -1.94
CA MET A 33 14.43 -19.88 -1.80
C MET A 33 13.81 -19.66 -0.43
N PHE A 34 12.49 -19.78 -0.34
CA PHE A 34 11.78 -19.73 0.93
C PHE A 34 11.80 -21.09 1.64
N VAL A 35 11.85 -21.04 2.96
CA VAL A 35 11.75 -22.15 3.91
C VAL A 35 10.41 -22.01 4.64
N CYS A 36 9.61 -23.08 4.63
CA CYS A 36 8.35 -23.07 5.36
C CYS A 36 8.58 -23.23 6.89
N PRO A 37 7.57 -22.96 7.73
CA PRO A 37 7.67 -23.13 9.18
C PRO A 37 8.05 -24.55 9.64
N ALA A 38 7.80 -25.57 8.82
CA ALA A 38 8.23 -26.95 9.07
C ALA A 38 9.68 -27.24 8.62
N GLY A 39 10.41 -26.24 8.13
CA GLY A 39 11.80 -26.36 7.69
C GLY A 39 12.00 -26.85 6.25
N HIS A 40 10.95 -27.00 5.45
CA HIS A 40 11.08 -27.45 4.06
C HIS A 40 11.40 -26.28 3.10
N LEU A 41 12.42 -26.46 2.26
CA LEU A 41 12.77 -25.54 1.19
C LEU A 41 11.81 -25.64 0.00
N ALA A 42 11.57 -24.51 -0.66
CA ALA A 42 10.89 -24.45 -1.94
C ALA A 42 11.68 -25.22 -3.02
N VAL A 43 10.96 -25.93 -3.89
CA VAL A 43 11.52 -26.76 -4.96
C VAL A 43 11.83 -25.92 -6.21
N ARG A 44 10.99 -24.92 -6.47
CA ARG A 44 11.15 -24.02 -7.63
C ARG A 44 10.55 -22.67 -7.35
N LYS A 45 10.97 -21.66 -8.11
CA LYS A 45 10.35 -20.34 -8.13
C LYS A 45 10.05 -19.90 -9.56
N ALA A 46 9.02 -19.10 -9.73
CA ALA A 46 8.65 -18.50 -11.02
C ALA A 46 8.12 -17.08 -10.81
N THR A 47 8.52 -16.17 -11.68
CA THR A 47 7.93 -14.82 -11.73
C THR A 47 6.64 -14.88 -12.54
N GLN A 48 5.57 -14.39 -11.95
CA GLN A 48 4.23 -14.28 -12.54
C GLN A 48 3.93 -12.82 -12.88
N GLY A 49 3.11 -12.62 -13.91
CA GLY A 49 2.72 -11.29 -14.41
C GLY A 49 3.67 -10.74 -15.48
N LYS A 50 3.19 -9.78 -16.27
CA LYS A 50 3.96 -9.13 -17.34
C LYS A 50 4.57 -7.82 -16.85
N LYS A 51 5.71 -7.42 -17.43
CA LYS A 51 6.28 -6.09 -17.21
C LYS A 51 5.44 -5.06 -17.97
N GLY A 52 5.14 -3.92 -17.34
CA GLY A 52 4.39 -2.83 -17.95
C GLY A 52 2.87 -2.91 -17.79
N ASP A 53 2.35 -3.99 -17.18
CA ASP A 53 0.96 -4.01 -16.72
C ASP A 53 0.78 -3.17 -15.46
N ASN A 54 -0.45 -2.74 -15.19
CA ASN A 54 -0.81 -1.89 -14.05
C ASN A 54 -0.74 -2.63 -12.69
N VAL A 55 -0.17 -3.84 -12.67
CA VAL A 55 -0.10 -4.74 -11.51
C VAL A 55 1.34 -5.16 -11.28
N ASN A 56 1.80 -5.09 -10.02
CA ASN A 56 3.14 -5.53 -9.66
C ASN A 56 3.34 -7.01 -10.01
N GLN A 57 4.52 -7.34 -10.56
CA GLN A 57 4.91 -8.73 -10.77
C GLN A 57 5.03 -9.47 -9.43
N VAL A 58 4.80 -10.77 -9.45
CA VAL A 58 4.78 -11.59 -8.23
C VAL A 58 5.76 -12.75 -8.39
N LYS A 59 6.73 -12.87 -7.49
CA LYS A 59 7.62 -14.04 -7.44
C LYS A 59 6.95 -15.12 -6.60
N THR A 60 6.67 -16.27 -7.22
CA THR A 60 5.97 -17.40 -6.59
C THR A 60 6.90 -18.57 -6.40
N TYR A 61 7.03 -19.04 -5.17
CA TYR A 61 7.83 -20.17 -4.75
C TYR A 61 6.92 -21.37 -4.51
N TYR A 62 7.29 -22.54 -5.02
CA TYR A 62 6.48 -23.75 -4.97
C TYR A 62 7.14 -24.79 -4.07
N PHE A 63 6.33 -25.47 -3.28
CA PHE A 63 6.76 -26.48 -2.32
C PHE A 63 6.31 -27.86 -2.77
N ASP A 64 7.04 -28.87 -2.31
CA ASP A 64 6.71 -30.27 -2.54
C ASP A 64 5.44 -30.65 -1.78
N VAL A 65 4.40 -31.02 -2.53
CA VAL A 65 3.09 -31.36 -1.96
C VAL A 65 3.13 -32.70 -1.24
N GLU A 66 3.97 -33.64 -1.65
CA GLU A 66 4.07 -34.94 -0.97
C GLU A 66 4.61 -34.78 0.45
N LYS A 67 5.58 -33.88 0.64
CA LYS A 67 6.04 -33.46 1.97
C LYS A 67 4.93 -32.75 2.76
N CYS A 68 4.12 -31.91 2.11
CA CYS A 68 3.00 -31.23 2.77
C CYS A 68 1.92 -32.19 3.27
N LYS A 69 1.65 -33.29 2.55
CA LYS A 69 0.64 -34.30 2.94
C LYS A 69 0.99 -35.03 4.23
N GLN A 70 2.30 -35.26 4.45
CA GLN A 70 2.85 -35.98 5.61
C GLN A 70 3.29 -35.04 6.73
N CYS A 71 3.15 -33.72 6.53
CA CYS A 71 3.64 -32.72 7.46
C CYS A 71 2.77 -32.67 8.74
N PRO A 72 3.37 -32.59 9.94
CA PRO A 72 2.61 -32.37 11.19
C PRO A 72 1.79 -31.08 11.17
N LEU A 73 2.29 -30.03 10.49
CA LEU A 73 1.61 -28.74 10.34
C LEU A 73 0.62 -28.72 9.16
N ARG A 74 0.15 -29.89 8.67
CA ARG A 74 -0.77 -29.94 7.52
C ARG A 74 -2.09 -29.23 7.81
N GLU A 75 -2.60 -29.31 9.03
CA GLU A 75 -3.86 -28.69 9.42
C GLU A 75 -3.68 -27.17 9.45
N GLY A 76 -4.44 -26.48 8.60
CA GLY A 76 -4.31 -25.03 8.39
C GLY A 76 -3.28 -24.60 7.34
N CYS A 77 -2.26 -25.41 7.03
CA CYS A 77 -1.27 -25.08 6.00
C CYS A 77 -1.59 -25.70 4.62
N TYR A 78 -1.97 -26.97 4.58
CA TYR A 78 -2.25 -27.70 3.34
C TYR A 78 -3.74 -27.97 3.19
N LYS A 79 -4.32 -27.58 2.06
CA LYS A 79 -5.71 -27.91 1.72
C LYS A 79 -5.75 -29.33 1.12
N PRO A 80 -6.49 -30.29 1.71
CA PRO A 80 -6.62 -31.63 1.15
C PRO A 80 -7.04 -31.60 -0.33
N GLY A 81 -6.34 -32.35 -1.18
CA GLY A 81 -6.58 -32.40 -2.63
C GLY A 81 -5.95 -31.27 -3.44
N ALA A 82 -5.23 -30.33 -2.82
CA ALA A 82 -4.50 -29.31 -3.57
C ALA A 82 -3.32 -29.91 -4.35
N LYS A 83 -3.24 -29.58 -5.65
CA LYS A 83 -2.18 -30.02 -6.57
C LYS A 83 -0.86 -29.27 -6.38
N THR A 84 -0.91 -28.09 -5.79
CA THR A 84 0.25 -27.22 -5.61
C THR A 84 0.20 -26.57 -4.24
N LYS A 85 1.38 -26.36 -3.64
CA LYS A 85 1.60 -25.48 -2.49
C LYS A 85 2.54 -24.38 -2.93
N SER A 86 2.19 -23.13 -2.68
CA SER A 86 3.02 -21.99 -3.05
C SER A 86 3.05 -20.89 -2.01
N TYR A 87 4.11 -20.07 -2.07
CA TYR A 87 4.30 -18.86 -1.32
C TYR A 87 4.70 -17.75 -2.29
N SER A 88 3.93 -16.66 -2.33
CA SER A 88 4.09 -15.60 -3.33
C SER A 88 4.48 -14.28 -2.68
N VAL A 89 5.45 -13.59 -3.26
CA VAL A 89 5.93 -12.29 -2.78
C VAL A 89 5.85 -11.28 -3.93
N SER A 90 5.23 -10.14 -3.68
CA SER A 90 5.15 -9.07 -4.66
C SER A 90 6.51 -8.41 -4.86
N ILE A 91 6.86 -8.14 -6.11
CA ILE A 91 8.05 -7.39 -6.49
C ILE A 91 7.64 -5.92 -6.50
N SER A 92 8.14 -5.15 -5.55
CA SER A 92 7.88 -3.71 -5.47
C SER A 92 8.57 -2.96 -6.61
N SER A 93 7.88 -1.99 -7.19
CA SER A 93 8.46 -1.06 -8.16
C SER A 93 9.51 -0.16 -7.49
N GLN A 94 10.46 0.35 -8.28
CA GLN A 94 11.48 1.28 -7.78
C GLN A 94 10.85 2.50 -7.11
N THR A 95 9.77 3.05 -7.69
CA THR A 95 9.03 4.18 -7.12
C THR A 95 8.52 3.90 -5.70
N HIS A 96 8.01 2.70 -5.42
CA HIS A 96 7.58 2.34 -4.07
C HIS A 96 8.76 2.20 -3.12
N LEU A 97 9.89 1.65 -3.57
CA LEU A 97 11.11 1.54 -2.76
C LEU A 97 11.65 2.93 -2.40
N ASP A 98 11.69 3.84 -3.37
CA ASP A 98 12.14 5.22 -3.19
C ASP A 98 11.22 5.97 -2.21
N GLN A 99 9.90 5.78 -2.31
CA GLN A 99 8.94 6.38 -1.37
C GLN A 99 9.10 5.80 0.05
N ILE A 100 9.30 4.49 0.19
CA ILE A 100 9.54 3.85 1.50
C ILE A 100 10.83 4.41 2.13
N ALA A 101 11.88 4.60 1.33
CA ALA A 101 13.11 5.23 1.80
C ALA A 101 12.88 6.70 2.21
N PHE A 102 12.11 7.45 1.41
CA PHE A 102 11.75 8.83 1.70
C PHE A 102 10.93 8.96 3.00
N GLU A 103 10.01 8.04 3.28
CA GLU A 103 9.24 8.02 4.53
C GLU A 103 10.09 7.93 5.80
N GLN A 104 11.28 7.32 5.71
CA GLN A 104 12.19 7.19 6.85
C GLN A 104 12.96 8.49 7.13
N THR A 105 13.00 9.42 6.17
CA THR A 105 13.71 10.69 6.30
C THR A 105 13.08 11.58 7.37
N GLN A 106 13.91 12.45 7.95
CA GLN A 106 13.44 13.45 8.91
C GLN A 106 12.51 14.48 8.23
N GLU A 107 12.82 14.90 7.00
CA GLU A 107 11.99 15.80 6.19
C GLU A 107 10.54 15.28 6.10
N PHE A 108 10.35 14.01 5.74
CA PHE A 108 9.02 13.42 5.64
C PHE A 108 8.31 13.41 7.00
N LYS A 109 9.00 12.98 8.06
CA LYS A 109 8.42 12.87 9.41
C LYS A 109 7.95 14.23 9.93
N GLU A 110 8.70 15.31 9.68
CA GLU A 110 8.34 16.66 10.07
C GLU A 110 7.13 17.18 9.28
N GLN A 111 7.15 17.04 7.95
CA GLN A 111 6.04 17.47 7.10
C GLN A 111 4.75 16.69 7.38
N SER A 112 4.87 15.38 7.62
CA SER A 112 3.74 14.50 7.95
C SER A 112 3.01 14.95 9.23
N LYS A 113 3.73 15.50 10.22
CA LYS A 113 3.13 16.06 11.44
C LYS A 113 2.25 17.29 11.18
N HIS A 114 2.37 17.96 10.04
CA HIS A 114 1.53 19.11 9.70
C HIS A 114 0.22 18.71 8.99
N ARG A 115 0.04 17.44 8.62
CA ARG A 115 -1.14 16.95 7.89
C ARG A 115 -2.47 17.23 8.60
N TYR A 116 -2.51 17.17 9.93
CA TYR A 116 -3.72 17.47 10.71
C TYR A 116 -4.26 18.88 10.43
N LYS A 117 -3.39 19.85 10.10
CA LYS A 117 -3.80 21.23 9.76
C LYS A 117 -4.61 21.27 8.47
N ILE A 118 -4.26 20.41 7.50
CA ILE A 118 -4.96 20.28 6.23
C ILE A 118 -6.28 19.53 6.45
N GLU A 119 -6.26 18.44 7.22
CA GLU A 119 -7.46 17.67 7.52
C GLU A 119 -8.52 18.49 8.25
N ALA A 120 -8.11 19.32 9.22
CA ALA A 120 -9.01 20.27 9.88
C ALA A 120 -9.65 21.27 8.90
N LYS A 121 -8.89 21.74 7.90
CA LYS A 121 -9.42 22.67 6.88
C LYS A 121 -10.36 21.98 5.89
N ASN A 122 -10.05 20.74 5.51
CA ASN A 122 -10.95 19.93 4.70
C ASN A 122 -12.25 19.61 5.45
N ALA A 123 -12.18 19.36 6.76
CA ALA A 123 -13.36 19.17 7.59
C ALA A 123 -14.20 20.45 7.69
N GLU A 124 -13.58 21.62 7.86
CA GLU A 124 -14.30 22.92 7.82
C GLU A 124 -15.01 23.12 6.48
N LEU A 125 -14.30 22.89 5.36
CA LEU A 125 -14.89 22.98 4.01
C LEU A 125 -16.12 22.08 3.87
N LYS A 126 -16.01 20.82 4.27
CA LYS A 126 -17.09 19.84 4.14
C LYS A 126 -18.27 20.14 5.07
N ASN A 127 -18.01 20.30 6.36
CA ASN A 127 -19.06 20.33 7.39
C ASN A 127 -19.68 21.72 7.57
N VAL A 128 -18.89 22.78 7.44
CA VAL A 128 -19.36 24.16 7.67
C VAL A 128 -19.78 24.83 6.37
N HIS A 129 -19.06 24.54 5.28
CA HIS A 129 -19.31 25.17 3.98
C HIS A 129 -19.98 24.25 2.96
N GLY A 130 -20.47 23.08 3.39
CA GLY A 130 -21.27 22.17 2.56
C GLY A 130 -20.51 21.59 1.37
N TYR A 131 -19.18 21.60 1.39
CA TYR A 131 -18.36 21.19 0.24
C TYR A 131 -18.46 19.69 -0.08
N ASP A 132 -19.01 18.88 0.82
CA ASP A 132 -19.22 17.45 0.60
C ASP A 132 -20.41 17.14 -0.33
N THR A 133 -21.28 18.13 -0.58
CA THR A 133 -22.47 17.97 -1.43
C THR A 133 -22.40 18.89 -2.65
N ALA A 134 -22.65 18.35 -3.83
CA ALA A 134 -22.76 19.14 -5.05
C ALA A 134 -24.06 19.95 -5.04
N MET A 135 -23.98 21.25 -5.25
CA MET A 135 -25.16 22.13 -5.30
C MET A 135 -25.88 22.10 -6.66
N SER A 136 -25.19 21.65 -7.71
CA SER A 136 -25.72 21.59 -9.07
C SER A 136 -25.02 20.47 -9.86
N TYR A 137 -25.60 20.14 -11.01
CA TYR A 137 -25.08 19.13 -11.93
C TYR A 137 -24.01 19.72 -12.87
N GLY A 138 -23.00 18.90 -13.21
CA GLY A 138 -21.98 19.22 -14.20
C GLY A 138 -20.64 19.65 -13.62
N LEU A 139 -19.55 19.28 -14.31
CA LEU A 139 -18.17 19.50 -13.86
C LEU A 139 -17.85 20.99 -13.69
N THR A 140 -18.32 21.85 -14.60
CA THR A 140 -18.10 23.31 -14.53
C THR A 140 -18.71 23.91 -13.28
N SER A 141 -19.94 23.50 -12.92
CA SER A 141 -20.61 23.96 -11.71
C SER A 141 -19.89 23.48 -10.45
N MET A 142 -19.42 22.22 -10.42
CA MET A 142 -18.61 21.70 -9.32
C MET A 142 -17.27 22.44 -9.17
N GLN A 143 -16.60 22.76 -10.28
CA GLN A 143 -15.36 23.54 -10.28
C GLN A 143 -15.59 24.95 -9.70
N MET A 144 -16.67 25.62 -10.12
CA MET A 144 -17.03 26.94 -9.62
C MET A 144 -17.37 26.90 -8.12
N GLN A 145 -18.18 25.93 -7.69
CA GLN A 145 -18.49 25.71 -6.27
C GLN A 145 -17.22 25.51 -5.45
N GLY A 146 -16.28 24.67 -5.92
CA GLY A 146 -15.02 24.42 -5.22
C GLY A 146 -14.13 25.65 -5.16
N ALA A 147 -13.98 26.39 -6.26
CA ALA A 147 -13.21 27.62 -6.28
C ALA A 147 -13.75 28.65 -5.28
N LEU A 148 -15.07 28.87 -5.27
CA LEU A 148 -15.72 29.80 -4.35
C LEU A 148 -15.60 29.36 -2.89
N ALA A 149 -15.88 28.09 -2.57
CA ALA A 149 -15.78 27.58 -1.20
C ALA A 149 -14.35 27.70 -0.63
N ILE A 150 -13.35 27.31 -1.43
CA ILE A 150 -11.93 27.43 -1.04
C ILE A 150 -11.54 28.90 -0.85
N PHE A 151 -11.94 29.77 -1.78
CA PHE A 151 -11.68 31.20 -1.69
C PHE A 151 -12.27 31.81 -0.42
N THR A 152 -13.54 31.56 -0.12
CA THR A 152 -14.22 32.07 1.07
C THR A 152 -13.57 31.58 2.36
N VAL A 153 -13.23 30.28 2.47
CA VAL A 153 -12.55 29.74 3.66
C VAL A 153 -11.17 30.35 3.86
N ASN A 154 -10.41 30.55 2.77
CA ASN A 154 -9.10 31.19 2.83
C ASN A 154 -9.22 32.67 3.24
N LEU A 155 -10.19 33.40 2.69
CA LEU A 155 -10.46 34.79 3.06
C LEU A 155 -10.83 34.92 4.55
N LYS A 156 -11.76 34.09 5.04
CA LYS A 156 -12.13 34.00 6.45
C LYS A 156 -10.92 33.74 7.36
N ARG A 157 -9.97 32.91 6.91
CA ARG A 157 -8.74 32.63 7.65
C ARG A 157 -7.81 33.84 7.68
N ILE A 158 -7.60 34.53 6.56
CA ILE A 158 -6.76 35.74 6.49
C ILE A 158 -7.30 36.79 7.47
N LEU A 159 -8.61 37.06 7.43
CA LEU A 159 -9.26 38.03 8.31
C LEU A 159 -9.15 37.69 9.80
N LYS A 160 -9.05 36.41 10.16
CA LYS A 160 -8.87 35.98 11.56
C LYS A 160 -7.42 36.10 12.05
N LEU A 161 -6.45 36.13 11.13
CA LEU A 161 -5.02 36.18 11.43
C LEU A 161 -4.44 37.60 11.39
N LEU A 162 -5.15 38.53 10.75
CA LEU A 162 -4.96 39.98 10.87
C LEU A 162 -5.47 40.46 12.23
#